data_AF-A0A9J8DHK9-F1
#
_entry.id   AF-A0A9J8DHK9-F1
#
_cell.length_a   1.000
_cell.length_b   1.000
_cell.length_c   1.000
_cell.angle_alpha   90.00
_cell.angle_beta   90.00
_cell.angle_gamma   90.00
#
_symmetry.space_group_name_H-M   'P 1'
#
loop_
_entity.id
_entity.type
_entity.pdbx_description
1 polymer ?
#
loop_
_entity_poly.entity_id
_entity_poly.type
_entity_poly.pdbx_seq_one_letter_code
_entity_poly.pdbx_strand_id
1 'polypeptide(L)'
;GGSVRYLGFGTQTRAVRSLDTDTKAPWGNAAAARPLTSISCAAREQRSLRITLIFGGFIAAVAVAFYPIFFHPLTHTEDYKQIQKINRAGVNQADVQPAGLKIWSDPFKPKS
;
A
#
# COMPACT_ATOMS: atom_id res chain seq x y z
N GLY A 1 -4.42 46.96 -23.15
CA GLY A 1 -3.62 45.99 -22.38
C GLY A 1 -4.28 45.75 -21.05
N GLY A 2 -4.73 44.52 -20.78
CA GLY A 2 -5.50 44.17 -19.58
C GLY A 2 -4.62 44.08 -18.33
N SER A 3 -5.08 44.70 -17.25
CA SER A 3 -4.41 44.70 -15.95
C SER A 3 -4.59 43.35 -15.25
N VAL A 4 -3.50 42.59 -15.14
CA VAL A 4 -3.43 41.33 -14.41
C VAL A 4 -3.54 41.60 -12.90
N ARG A 5 -4.62 41.15 -12.26
CA ARG A 5 -4.75 41.14 -10.80
C ARG A 5 -4.11 39.86 -10.25
N TYR A 6 -2.98 40.01 -9.57
CA TYR A 6 -2.38 38.94 -8.78
C TYR A 6 -3.24 38.67 -7.53
N LEU A 7 -3.75 37.44 -7.39
CA LEU A 7 -4.31 36.94 -6.12
C LEU A 7 -3.13 36.61 -5.20
N GLY A 8 -2.73 37.60 -4.39
CA GLY A 8 -1.79 37.38 -3.30
C GLY A 8 -2.41 36.44 -2.27
N PHE A 9 -1.75 35.30 -2.05
CA PHE A 9 -2.01 34.40 -0.93
C PHE A 9 -1.85 35.18 0.37
N GLY A 10 -2.98 35.58 0.97
CA GLY A 10 -3.00 36.14 2.32
C GLY A 10 -2.62 35.05 3.31
N THR A 11 -1.41 35.14 3.87
CA THR A 11 -1.07 34.43 5.09
C THR A 11 -1.94 35.02 6.20
N GLN A 12 -2.81 34.19 6.77
CA GLN A 12 -3.58 34.56 7.95
C GLN A 12 -2.59 34.81 9.11
N THR A 13 -2.28 36.08 9.39
CA THR A 13 -1.64 36.46 10.64
C THR A 13 -2.69 36.31 11.74
N ARG A 14 -2.64 35.17 12.43
CA ARG A 14 -3.36 34.89 13.68
C ARG A 14 -3.07 36.05 14.65
N ALA A 15 -4.11 36.83 14.94
CA ALA A 15 -4.05 37.87 15.95
C ALA A 15 -3.56 37.27 17.28
N VAL A 16 -2.49 37.84 17.82
CA VAL A 16 -2.00 37.56 19.16
C VAL A 16 -3.07 38.09 20.11
N ARG A 17 -3.83 37.18 20.73
CA ARG A 17 -4.78 37.52 21.79
C ARG A 17 -3.97 38.12 22.93
N SER A 18 -4.10 39.43 23.12
CA SER A 18 -3.55 40.14 24.27
C SER A 18 -3.98 39.41 25.54
N LEU A 19 -3.00 39.02 26.35
CA LEU A 19 -3.22 38.56 27.71
C LEU A 19 -3.71 39.78 28.49
N ASP A 20 -5.00 39.83 28.79
CA ASP A 20 -5.51 40.70 29.83
C ASP A 20 -4.97 40.17 31.16
N THR A 21 -3.82 40.69 31.56
CA THR A 21 -3.43 40.76 32.97
C THR A 21 -4.31 41.83 33.59
N ASP A 22 -5.37 41.43 34.28
CA ASP A 22 -5.64 41.89 35.65
C ASP A 22 -7.04 41.47 36.11
N THR A 23 -7.08 40.49 37.00
CA THR A 23 -8.07 40.50 38.08
C THR A 23 -7.41 39.89 39.31
N LYS A 24 -6.71 40.72 40.09
CA LYS A 24 -6.46 40.40 41.50
C LYS A 24 -7.80 40.39 42.23
N ALA A 25 -8.28 39.21 42.62
CA ALA A 25 -9.36 39.09 43.59
C ALA A 25 -8.87 39.58 44.97
N PRO A 26 -9.53 40.56 45.61
CA PRO A 26 -9.01 41.15 46.84
C PRO A 26 -9.39 40.41 48.13
N TRP A 27 -9.90 39.17 48.08
CA TRP A 27 -10.22 38.41 49.30
C TRP A 27 -10.08 36.89 49.11
N GLY A 28 -9.18 36.27 49.88
CA GLY A 28 -9.36 34.92 50.44
C GLY A 28 -9.14 33.69 49.54
N ASN A 29 -8.24 32.82 50.02
CA ASN A 29 -8.15 31.36 49.85
C ASN A 29 -7.80 30.78 48.46
N ALA A 30 -6.52 30.39 48.36
CA ALA A 30 -6.03 29.40 47.43
C ALA A 30 -6.82 28.08 47.52
N ALA A 31 -7.45 27.68 46.42
CA ALA A 31 -7.96 26.32 46.26
C ALA A 31 -7.89 25.90 44.78
N ALA A 32 -6.90 25.04 44.52
CA ALA A 32 -6.88 24.02 43.47
C ALA A 32 -7.03 24.47 42.01
N ALA A 33 -5.87 24.66 41.36
CA ALA A 33 -5.73 24.35 39.94
C ALA A 33 -6.23 22.90 39.70
N ARG A 34 -7.37 22.74 39.03
CA ARG A 34 -7.76 21.46 38.44
C ARG A 34 -7.04 21.37 37.09
N PRO A 35 -6.10 20.44 36.87
CA PRO A 35 -5.62 20.20 35.52
C PRO A 35 -6.80 19.62 34.76
N LEU A 36 -7.48 20.45 33.96
CA LEU A 36 -8.29 19.94 32.87
C LEU A 36 -7.30 19.21 31.97
N THR A 37 -7.33 17.87 32.06
CA THR A 37 -6.76 17.01 31.04
C THR A 37 -7.46 17.37 29.75
N SER A 38 -6.87 18.31 29.03
CA SER A 38 -7.18 18.57 27.64
C SER A 38 -6.75 17.32 26.89
N ILE A 39 -7.63 16.32 26.83
CA ILE A 39 -7.71 15.48 25.65
C ILE A 39 -8.22 16.42 24.57
N SER A 40 -7.31 17.27 24.06
CA SER A 40 -7.55 18.11 22.91
C SER A 40 -7.97 17.15 21.83
N CYS A 41 -9.25 17.26 21.48
CA CYS A 41 -9.91 16.50 20.44
C CYS A 41 -8.91 16.36 19.29
N ALA A 42 -8.48 15.13 19.03
CA ALA A 42 -7.97 14.79 17.72
C ALA A 42 -9.15 14.99 16.80
N ALA A 43 -9.24 16.21 16.26
CA ALA A 43 -10.11 16.55 15.15
C ALA A 43 -9.65 15.66 14.00
N ARG A 44 -10.17 14.44 14.00
CA ARG A 44 -10.00 13.49 12.93
C ARG A 44 -10.68 14.13 11.75
N GLU A 45 -9.87 14.68 10.84
CA GLU A 45 -10.36 15.14 9.55
C GLU A 45 -10.92 13.92 8.81
N GLN A 46 -12.24 13.73 8.93
CA GLN A 46 -12.91 12.49 8.55
C GLN A 46 -12.99 12.28 7.04
N ARG A 47 -12.74 13.32 6.24
CA ARG A 47 -12.98 13.28 4.79
C ARG A 47 -11.91 12.48 4.06
N SER A 48 -10.65 12.60 4.43
CA SER A 48 -9.53 11.89 3.81
C SER A 48 -9.46 10.42 4.22
N LEU A 49 -9.82 10.08 5.47
CA LEU A 49 -9.79 8.70 5.94
C LEU A 49 -10.78 7.78 5.22
N ARG A 50 -11.98 8.28 4.89
CA ARG A 50 -12.97 7.49 4.14
C ARG A 50 -12.44 7.15 2.75
N ILE A 51 -11.80 8.11 2.10
CA ILE A 51 -11.19 7.93 0.78
C ILE A 51 -10.03 6.94 0.86
N THR A 52 -9.12 7.10 1.83
CA THR A 52 -8.01 6.16 2.04
C THR A 52 -8.49 4.74 2.33
N LEU A 53 -9.57 4.56 3.08
CA LEU A 53 -10.14 3.24 3.36
C LEU A 53 -10.75 2.60 2.10
N ILE A 54 -11.42 3.39 1.25
CA ILE A 54 -12.02 2.88 0.01
C ILE A 54 -10.91 2.48 -0.98
N PHE A 55 -9.93 3.34 -1.23
CA PHE A 55 -8.83 3.04 -2.16
C PHE A 55 -7.90 1.95 -1.61
N GLY A 56 -7.56 2.00 -0.32
CA GLY A 56 -6.77 0.97 0.35
C GLY A 56 -7.48 -0.38 0.35
N GLY A 57 -8.78 -0.41 0.64
CA GLY A 57 -9.61 -1.61 0.59
C GLY A 57 -9.73 -2.19 -0.81
N PHE A 58 -9.86 -1.34 -1.84
CA PHE A 58 -9.90 -1.79 -3.22
C PHE A 58 -8.60 -2.45 -3.66
N ILE A 59 -7.45 -1.82 -3.39
CA ILE A 59 -6.14 -2.40 -3.73
C ILE A 59 -5.90 -3.71 -2.97
N ALA A 60 -6.31 -3.77 -1.69
CA ALA A 60 -6.23 -5.00 -0.91
C ALA A 60 -7.10 -6.13 -1.50
N ALA A 61 -8.34 -5.83 -1.92
CA ALA A 61 -9.22 -6.81 -2.55
C ALA A 61 -8.65 -7.33 -3.87
N VAL A 62 -8.07 -6.45 -4.69
CA VAL A 62 -7.37 -6.80 -5.94
C VAL A 62 -6.20 -7.74 -5.63
N ALA A 63 -5.34 -7.40 -4.67
CA ALA A 63 -4.20 -8.24 -4.30
C ALA A 63 -4.61 -9.63 -3.80
N VAL A 64 -5.68 -9.72 -2.99
CA VAL A 64 -6.22 -10.99 -2.50
C VAL A 64 -6.77 -11.85 -3.64
N ALA A 65 -7.53 -11.24 -4.56
CA ALA A 65 -8.09 -11.96 -5.72
C ALA A 65 -6.99 -12.50 -6.65
N PHE A 66 -5.90 -11.74 -6.81
CA PHE A 66 -4.76 -12.15 -7.65
C PHE A 66 -3.72 -13.02 -6.92
N TYR A 67 -3.82 -13.18 -5.60
CA TYR A 67 -2.90 -14.00 -4.82
C TYR A 67 -2.74 -15.44 -5.35
N PRO A 68 -3.83 -16.21 -5.59
CA PRO A 68 -3.71 -17.57 -6.12
C PRO A 68 -3.19 -17.63 -7.56
N ILE A 69 -3.28 -16.55 -8.34
CA ILE A 69 -2.89 -16.58 -9.76
C ILE A 69 -1.38 -16.37 -9.90
N PHE A 70 -0.79 -15.43 -9.16
CA PHE A 70 0.63 -15.13 -9.28
C PHE A 70 1.51 -15.96 -8.35
N PHE A 71 1.11 -16.16 -7.09
CA PHE A 71 2.00 -16.77 -6.10
C PHE A 71 1.91 -18.29 -6.10
N HIS A 72 0.73 -18.87 -6.30
CA HIS A 72 0.55 -20.32 -6.33
C HIS A 72 1.47 -21.05 -7.33
N PRO A 73 1.57 -20.65 -8.61
CA PRO A 73 2.45 -21.34 -9.55
C PRO A 73 3.95 -21.14 -9.24
N LEU A 74 4.30 -20.04 -8.56
CA LEU A 74 5.68 -19.75 -8.17
C LEU A 74 6.11 -20.56 -6.95
N THR A 75 5.20 -20.86 -6.03
CA THR A 75 5.50 -21.67 -4.84
C THR A 75 5.46 -23.18 -5.10
N HIS A 76 4.75 -23.63 -6.14
CA HIS A 76 4.57 -25.06 -6.46
C HIS A 76 5.30 -25.47 -7.75
N THR A 77 6.56 -25.05 -7.94
CA THR A 77 7.32 -25.39 -9.16
C THR A 77 7.65 -26.88 -9.26
N GLU A 78 7.81 -27.56 -8.12
CA GLU A 78 8.22 -28.98 -8.10
C GLU A 78 7.10 -29.92 -8.55
N ASP A 79 5.84 -29.59 -8.24
CA ASP A 79 4.68 -30.39 -8.66
C ASP A 79 4.55 -30.41 -10.18
N TYR A 80 4.71 -29.25 -10.83
CA TYR A 80 4.69 -29.17 -12.29
C TYR A 80 5.89 -29.88 -12.91
N LYS A 81 7.07 -29.80 -12.31
CA LYS A 81 8.25 -30.56 -12.77
C LYS A 81 8.03 -32.06 -12.63
N GLN A 82 7.40 -32.52 -11.55
CA GLN A 82 7.10 -33.94 -11.34
C GLN A 82 6.08 -34.45 -12.36
N ILE A 83 5.00 -33.70 -12.58
CA ILE A 83 3.99 -34.02 -13.61
C ILE A 83 4.64 -34.06 -15.01
N GLN A 84 5.53 -33.11 -15.32
CA GLN A 84 6.27 -33.11 -16.59
C GLN A 84 7.23 -34.30 -16.71
N LYS A 85 7.92 -34.68 -15.64
CA LYS A 85 8.79 -35.87 -15.62
C LYS A 85 7.98 -37.14 -15.91
N ILE A 86 6.81 -37.29 -15.29
CA ILE A 86 5.91 -38.44 -15.51
C ILE A 86 5.43 -38.46 -16.97
N ASN A 87 4.94 -37.33 -17.49
CA ASN A 87 4.44 -37.23 -18.87
C ASN A 87 5.54 -37.40 -19.93
N ARG A 88 6.81 -37.15 -19.60
CA ARG A 88 7.95 -37.28 -20.52
C ARG A 88 8.79 -38.55 -20.34
N ALA A 89 8.50 -39.38 -19.34
CA ALA A 89 9.30 -40.56 -19.03
C ALA A 89 9.33 -41.64 -20.13
N GLY A 90 8.41 -41.60 -21.10
CA GLY A 90 8.31 -42.58 -22.18
C GLY A 90 8.54 -42.02 -23.59
N VAL A 91 8.93 -40.74 -23.73
CA VAL A 91 9.09 -40.13 -25.06
C VAL A 91 10.51 -40.33 -25.57
N ASN A 92 10.72 -41.34 -26.40
CA ASN A 92 11.97 -41.53 -27.11
C ASN A 92 12.05 -40.52 -28.28
N GLN A 93 12.94 -39.55 -28.17
CA GLN A 93 13.09 -38.45 -29.15
C GLN A 93 13.48 -38.94 -30.55
N ALA A 94 14.04 -40.15 -30.65
CA ALA A 94 14.35 -40.81 -31.93
C ALA A 94 13.10 -41.29 -32.67
N ASP A 95 12.04 -41.68 -31.95
CA ASP A 95 10.83 -42.29 -32.53
C ASP A 95 9.75 -41.25 -32.85
N VAL A 96 9.76 -40.10 -32.15
CA VAL A 96 8.84 -38.98 -32.43
C VAL A 96 9.25 -38.20 -33.68
N GLN A 97 10.51 -38.28 -34.09
CA GLN A 97 11.01 -37.54 -35.23
C GLN A 97 10.86 -38.34 -36.53
N PRO A 98 10.50 -37.68 -37.64
CA PRO A 98 10.42 -38.36 -38.93
C PRO A 98 11.82 -38.86 -39.34
N ALA A 99 11.86 -40.08 -39.89
CA ALA A 99 13.11 -40.75 -40.23
C ALA A 99 13.96 -39.91 -41.20
N GLY A 100 15.27 -39.80 -40.92
CA GLY A 100 16.26 -39.14 -41.78
C GLY A 100 16.70 -37.73 -41.35
N LEU A 101 16.15 -37.16 -40.28
CA LEU A 101 16.58 -35.87 -39.72
C LEU A 101 17.43 -36.06 -38.45
N LYS A 102 18.42 -35.17 -38.25
CA LYS A 102 19.22 -35.16 -37.02
C LYS A 102 18.33 -34.85 -35.82
N ILE A 103 18.43 -35.66 -34.77
CA ILE A 103 17.67 -35.48 -33.52
C ILE A 103 18.02 -34.09 -32.96
N TRP A 104 17.04 -33.18 -32.89
CA TRP A 104 17.26 -31.87 -32.26
C TRP A 104 17.56 -32.05 -30.77
N SER A 105 18.54 -31.31 -30.25
CA SER A 105 18.92 -31.32 -28.83
C SER A 105 17.83 -30.72 -27.95
N ASP A 106 17.23 -31.55 -27.09
CA ASP A 106 16.21 -31.16 -26.12
C ASP A 106 16.59 -29.86 -25.35
N PRO A 107 15.84 -28.76 -25.54
CA PRO A 107 16.18 -27.46 -24.97
C PRO A 107 16.02 -27.40 -23.44
N PHE A 108 15.49 -28.44 -22.80
CA PHE A 108 15.30 -28.51 -21.35
C PHE A 108 16.13 -29.61 -20.68
N LYS A 109 17.08 -30.22 -21.41
CA LYS A 109 18.02 -31.15 -20.78
C LYS A 109 18.86 -30.41 -19.73
N PRO A 110 18.91 -30.90 -18.48
CA PRO A 110 19.84 -30.35 -17.50
C PRO A 110 21.28 -30.49 -18.04
N LYS A 111 22.09 -29.44 -17.89
CA LYS A 111 23.52 -29.52 -18.19
C LYS A 111 24.16 -30.43 -17.13
N SER A 112 24.72 -31.55 -17.56
CA SER A 112 25.55 -32.44 -16.74
C SER A 112 26.89 -31.79 -16.41
#